data_AF-A0A0Q6W9Y4-F1
#
_entry.id   AF-A0A0Q6W9Y4-F1
#
_cell.length_a   1.000
_cell.length_b   1.000
_cell.length_c   1.000
_cell.angle_alpha   90.00
_cell.angle_beta   90.00
_cell.angle_gamma   90.00
#
_symmetry.space_group_name_H-M   'P 1'
#
loop_
_entity.id
_entity.type
_entity.pdbx_description
1 polymer ?
#
loop_
_entity_poly.entity_id
_entity_poly.type
_entity_poly.pdbx_seq_one_letter_code
_entity_poly.pdbx_strand_id
1 'polypeptide(L)'
;MFWKVFRLAPFSVAIYPACALLSWLMTLASYALSPLISGISIATGKNEVGAPLAYFYTHDNSLDGGVDAGIPGYDANARGLKLWWQRVCWICRNPGYRFNAYVLGLPAEGTTIIFRQGDEYPNFRLWTVLQTKSGRRYFGYRGKNDQWFGWNYMAYAGRHLLKSKPI
;
A
#
# COMPACT_ATOMS: atom_id res chain seq x y z
N MET A 1 -12.98 13.47 -17.39
CA MET A 1 -11.72 13.32 -16.61
C MET A 1 -10.90 12.12 -17.06
N PHE A 2 -11.48 10.92 -17.10
CA PHE A 2 -10.78 9.70 -17.54
C PHE A 2 -10.07 9.81 -18.90
N TRP A 3 -10.71 10.39 -19.93
CA TRP A 3 -10.07 10.53 -21.25
C TRP A 3 -8.75 11.30 -21.25
N LYS A 4 -8.66 12.34 -20.40
CA LYS A 4 -7.42 13.11 -20.22
C LYS A 4 -6.34 12.27 -19.55
N VAL A 5 -6.71 11.47 -18.56
CA VAL A 5 -5.81 10.52 -17.89
C VAL A 5 -5.33 9.44 -18.87
N PHE A 6 -6.24 8.85 -19.66
CA PHE A 6 -5.90 7.87 -20.68
C PHE A 6 -4.90 8.43 -21.70
N ARG A 7 -5.11 9.66 -22.18
CA ARG A 7 -4.17 10.33 -23.08
C ARG A 7 -2.81 10.61 -22.44
N LEU A 8 -2.79 11.00 -21.16
CA LEU A 8 -1.56 11.35 -20.47
C LEU A 8 -0.74 10.12 -20.07
N ALA A 9 -1.37 9.02 -19.67
CA ALA A 9 -0.70 7.85 -19.11
C ALA A 9 -1.24 6.50 -19.67
N PRO A 10 -1.32 6.33 -21.01
CA PRO A 10 -2.03 5.21 -21.63
C PRO A 10 -1.44 3.85 -21.24
N PHE A 11 -0.11 3.76 -21.15
CA PHE A 11 0.57 2.53 -20.73
C PHE A 11 0.18 2.11 -19.32
N SER A 12 0.20 3.04 -18.35
CA SER A 12 -0.17 2.73 -16.97
C SER A 12 -1.63 2.30 -16.83
N VAL A 13 -2.53 2.87 -17.65
CA VAL A 13 -3.94 2.46 -17.71
C VAL A 13 -4.07 1.04 -18.27
N ALA A 14 -3.30 0.71 -19.31
CA ALA A 14 -3.34 -0.61 -19.95
C ALA A 14 -2.81 -1.73 -19.04
N ILE A 15 -1.72 -1.50 -18.31
CA ILE A 15 -1.12 -2.53 -17.43
C ILE A 15 -1.84 -2.68 -16.08
N TYR A 16 -2.61 -1.68 -15.68
CA TYR A 16 -3.20 -1.62 -14.35
C TYR A 16 -4.05 -2.85 -13.97
N PRO A 17 -4.92 -3.42 -14.83
CA PRO A 17 -5.67 -4.62 -14.48
C PRO A 17 -4.78 -5.79 -14.06
N ALA A 18 -3.65 -6.01 -14.76
CA ALA A 18 -2.70 -7.06 -14.41
C ALA A 18 -1.98 -6.76 -13.09
N CYS A 19 -1.52 -5.51 -12.89
CA CYS A 19 -0.90 -5.08 -11.63
C CYS A 19 -1.87 -5.17 -10.45
N ALA A 20 -3.14 -4.82 -10.64
CA ALA A 20 -4.18 -4.91 -9.63
C ALA A 20 -4.43 -6.37 -9.23
N LEU A 21 -4.51 -7.29 -10.20
CA LEU A 21 -4.63 -8.72 -9.92
C LEU A 21 -3.44 -9.24 -9.10
N LEU A 22 -2.20 -8.86 -9.45
CA LEU A 22 -1.01 -9.23 -8.67
C LEU A 22 -1.07 -8.66 -7.24
N SER A 23 -1.49 -7.41 -7.07
CA SER A 23 -1.68 -6.81 -5.74
C SER A 23 -2.77 -7.53 -4.94
N TRP A 24 -3.85 -8.00 -5.58
CA TRP A 24 -4.90 -8.75 -4.91
C TRP A 24 -4.43 -10.12 -4.46
N LEU A 25 -3.70 -10.85 -5.32
CA LEU A 25 -3.07 -12.12 -4.93
C LEU A 25 -2.11 -11.93 -3.75
N MET A 26 -1.30 -10.87 -3.78
CA MET A 26 -0.42 -10.52 -2.67
C MET A 26 -1.21 -10.18 -1.39
N THR A 27 -2.35 -9.49 -1.53
CA THR A 27 -3.23 -9.17 -0.41
C THR A 27 -3.78 -10.43 0.25
N LEU A 28 -4.32 -11.35 -0.54
CA LEU A 28 -4.86 -12.63 -0.06
C LEU A 28 -3.76 -13.49 0.58
N ALA A 29 -2.58 -13.55 -0.04
CA ALA A 29 -1.43 -14.25 0.53
C ALA A 29 -0.99 -13.62 1.86
N SER A 30 -1.03 -12.29 1.98
CA SER A 30 -0.70 -11.58 3.23
C SER A 30 -1.68 -11.93 4.35
N TYR A 31 -2.98 -12.06 4.05
CA TYR A 31 -3.97 -12.51 5.04
C TYR A 31 -3.72 -13.96 5.47
N ALA A 32 -3.41 -14.85 4.54
CA ALA A 32 -3.12 -16.25 4.84
C ALA A 32 -1.82 -16.43 5.66
N LEU A 33 -0.78 -15.63 5.34
CA LEU A 33 0.54 -15.73 5.97
C LEU A 33 0.69 -14.90 7.24
N SER A 34 -0.25 -14.00 7.56
CA SER A 34 -0.14 -13.12 8.73
C SER A 34 0.04 -13.87 10.06
N PRO A 35 -0.62 -15.02 10.34
CA PRO A 35 -0.41 -15.78 11.57
C PRO A 35 1.02 -16.34 11.67
N LEU A 36 1.55 -16.85 10.55
CA LEU A 36 2.91 -17.39 10.46
C LEU A 36 3.97 -16.30 10.63
N ILE A 37 3.81 -15.18 9.92
CA ILE A 37 4.74 -14.04 10.00
C ILE A 37 4.80 -13.49 11.43
N SER A 38 3.65 -13.30 12.05
CA SER A 38 3.55 -12.87 13.45
C SER A 38 4.19 -13.90 14.40
N GLY A 39 3.98 -15.20 14.16
CA GLY A 39 4.61 -16.28 14.93
C GLY A 39 6.13 -16.23 14.87
N ILE A 40 6.73 -16.09 13.69
CA ILE A 40 8.19 -15.94 13.51
C ILE A 40 8.70 -14.70 14.23
N SER A 41 7.99 -13.59 14.10
CA SER A 41 8.32 -12.33 14.76
C SER A 41 8.35 -12.48 16.29
N ILE A 42 7.37 -13.16 16.89
CA ILE A 42 7.36 -13.46 18.32
C ILE A 42 8.50 -14.41 18.70
N ALA A 43 8.69 -15.51 17.97
CA ALA A 43 9.70 -16.53 18.27
C ALA A 43 11.14 -15.96 18.21
N THR A 44 11.38 -14.99 17.34
CA THR A 44 12.68 -14.32 17.20
C THR A 44 12.85 -13.09 18.10
N GLY A 45 11.78 -12.65 18.78
CA GLY A 45 11.77 -11.43 19.58
C GLY A 45 11.88 -10.14 18.76
N LYS A 46 11.80 -10.21 17.43
CA LYS A 46 11.92 -9.06 16.52
C LYS A 46 10.55 -8.54 16.12
N ASN A 47 10.43 -7.23 15.91
CA ASN A 47 9.22 -6.60 15.39
C ASN A 47 9.16 -6.56 13.86
N GLU A 48 10.08 -7.25 13.17
CA GLU A 48 10.11 -7.39 11.73
C GLU A 48 10.57 -8.81 11.35
N VAL A 49 10.17 -9.25 10.17
CA VAL A 49 10.72 -10.46 9.54
C VAL A 49 11.44 -10.09 8.24
N GLY A 50 12.56 -10.75 7.99
CA GLY A 50 13.37 -10.51 6.80
C GLY A 50 12.70 -10.94 5.49
N ALA A 51 13.41 -10.70 4.37
CA ALA A 51 12.99 -11.21 3.08
C ALA A 51 12.98 -12.76 3.08
N PRO A 52 12.03 -13.41 2.37
CA PRO A 52 11.01 -12.81 1.49
C PRO A 52 9.74 -12.35 2.22
N LEU A 53 9.54 -12.72 3.49
CA LEU A 53 8.30 -12.46 4.22
C LEU A 53 8.02 -10.96 4.45
N ALA A 54 9.06 -10.12 4.41
CA ALA A 54 8.97 -8.67 4.43
C ALA A 54 7.96 -8.08 3.42
N TYR A 55 7.76 -8.73 2.26
CA TYR A 55 6.91 -8.20 1.20
C TYR A 55 5.41 -8.25 1.49
N PHE A 56 4.97 -9.03 2.49
CA PHE A 56 3.56 -9.25 2.82
C PHE A 56 2.97 -8.23 3.81
N TYR A 57 3.77 -7.30 4.33
CA TYR A 57 3.31 -6.25 5.25
C TYR A 57 3.89 -4.88 4.89
N THR A 58 3.91 -3.95 5.85
CA THR A 58 4.37 -2.56 5.68
C THR A 58 5.86 -2.44 5.31
N HIS A 59 6.19 -1.39 4.55
CA HIS A 59 7.57 -0.97 4.32
C HIS A 59 8.03 0.19 5.19
N ASP A 60 7.06 0.95 5.69
CA ASP A 60 7.21 2.21 6.41
C ASP A 60 7.08 2.07 7.93
N ASN A 61 6.64 0.90 8.40
CA ASN A 61 6.49 0.57 9.81
C ASN A 61 6.88 -0.88 10.09
N SER A 62 7.29 -1.15 11.33
CA SER A 62 7.43 -2.50 11.86
C SER A 62 6.07 -3.20 12.00
N LEU A 63 6.07 -4.46 12.44
CA LEU A 63 4.85 -5.20 12.79
C LEU A 63 4.12 -4.60 14.00
N ASP A 64 4.79 -3.73 14.78
CA ASP A 64 4.19 -3.01 15.91
C ASP A 64 3.62 -1.65 15.49
N GLY A 65 3.56 -1.34 14.19
CA GLY A 65 3.13 -0.04 13.67
C GLY A 65 1.75 0.43 14.12
N GLY A 66 0.85 -0.48 14.53
CA GLY A 66 -0.44 -0.10 15.11
C GLY A 66 -0.29 0.60 16.47
N VAL A 67 0.70 0.22 17.28
CA VAL A 67 1.07 0.90 18.53
C VAL A 67 1.72 2.25 18.19
N ASP A 68 2.71 2.25 17.29
CA ASP A 68 3.45 3.47 16.90
C ASP A 68 2.53 4.54 16.30
N ALA A 69 1.49 4.13 15.58
CA ALA A 69 0.49 5.02 14.98
C ALA A 69 -0.68 5.36 15.91
N GLY A 70 -0.67 4.90 17.17
CA GLY A 70 -1.72 5.18 18.15
C GLY A 70 -3.10 4.66 17.75
N ILE A 71 -3.16 3.54 17.02
CA ILE A 71 -4.44 2.98 16.55
C ILE A 71 -5.22 2.42 17.75
N PRO A 72 -6.48 2.84 17.97
CA PRO A 72 -7.31 2.32 19.05
C PRO A 72 -7.37 0.79 19.06
N GLY A 73 -7.18 0.20 20.24
CA GLY A 73 -7.16 -1.25 20.44
C GLY A 73 -5.77 -1.90 20.40
N TYR A 74 -4.72 -1.17 20.01
CA TYR A 74 -3.34 -1.64 20.12
C TYR A 74 -2.74 -1.25 21.48
N ASP A 75 -2.19 -2.23 22.19
CA ASP A 75 -1.57 -2.10 23.51
C ASP A 75 -0.04 -2.25 23.40
N ALA A 76 0.68 -1.20 23.82
CA ALA A 76 2.15 -1.16 23.84
C ALA A 76 2.78 -2.20 24.80
N ASN A 77 2.03 -2.64 25.80
CA ASN A 77 2.47 -3.63 26.79
C ASN A 77 2.04 -5.05 26.41
N ALA A 78 1.43 -5.26 25.24
CA ALA A 78 1.01 -6.58 24.80
C ALA A 78 2.20 -7.55 24.72
N ARG A 79 1.98 -8.80 25.16
CA ARG A 79 2.94 -9.91 25.10
C ARG A 79 2.22 -11.19 24.67
N GLY A 80 2.99 -12.21 24.30
CA GLY A 80 2.48 -13.54 23.94
C GLY A 80 1.38 -13.47 22.87
N LEU A 81 0.26 -14.16 23.12
CA LEU A 81 -0.85 -14.26 22.17
C LEU A 81 -1.48 -12.90 21.82
N LYS A 82 -1.51 -11.96 22.76
CA LYS A 82 -2.04 -10.61 22.51
C LYS A 82 -1.16 -9.85 21.52
N LEU A 83 0.16 -9.86 21.71
CA LEU A 83 1.10 -9.24 20.78
C LEU A 83 1.03 -9.92 19.41
N TRP A 84 0.98 -11.25 19.40
CA TRP A 84 0.84 -12.04 18.18
C TRP A 84 -0.41 -11.61 17.39
N TRP A 85 -1.55 -11.48 18.05
CA TRP A 85 -2.80 -11.10 17.39
C TRP A 85 -2.77 -9.67 16.86
N GLN A 86 -2.23 -8.71 17.61
CA GLN A 86 -2.08 -7.33 17.14
C GLN A 86 -1.21 -7.25 15.88
N ARG A 87 -0.10 -8.00 15.81
CA ARG A 87 0.75 -8.07 14.62
C ARG A 87 0.02 -8.71 13.44
N VAL A 88 -0.78 -9.76 13.67
CA VAL A 88 -1.67 -10.35 12.65
C VAL A 88 -2.63 -9.29 12.11
N CYS A 89 -3.34 -8.57 13.00
CA CYS A 89 -4.25 -7.50 12.61
C CYS A 89 -3.55 -6.37 11.84
N TRP A 90 -2.32 -6.03 12.22
CA TRP A 90 -1.54 -4.99 11.55
C TRP A 90 -1.19 -5.36 10.11
N ILE A 91 -0.75 -6.61 9.88
CA ILE A 91 -0.51 -7.15 8.53
C ILE A 91 -1.81 -7.13 7.73
N CYS A 92 -2.94 -7.57 8.32
CA CYS A 92 -4.23 -7.55 7.64
C CYS A 92 -4.77 -6.14 7.36
N ARG A 93 -4.36 -5.13 8.15
CA ARG A 93 -4.69 -3.72 7.88
C ARG A 93 -3.88 -3.16 6.70
N ASN A 94 -2.64 -3.61 6.52
CA ASN A 94 -1.70 -3.13 5.52
C ASN A 94 -1.10 -4.28 4.67
N PRO A 95 -1.93 -5.10 4.02
CA PRO A 95 -1.47 -6.32 3.37
C PRO A 95 -0.65 -6.00 2.12
N GLY A 96 0.50 -6.65 1.97
CA GLY A 96 1.35 -6.51 0.79
C GLY A 96 1.87 -5.09 0.53
N TYR A 97 1.89 -4.20 1.53
CA TYR A 97 2.23 -2.79 1.35
C TYR A 97 3.64 -2.62 0.77
N ARG A 98 4.62 -3.36 1.29
CA ARG A 98 6.00 -3.35 0.82
C ARG A 98 6.11 -3.82 -0.63
N PHE A 99 5.37 -4.86 -1.00
CA PHE A 99 5.29 -5.30 -2.40
C PHE A 99 4.71 -4.21 -3.30
N ASN A 100 3.60 -3.60 -2.89
CA ASN A 100 2.97 -2.50 -3.63
C ASN A 100 3.82 -1.23 -3.69
N ALA A 101 4.72 -1.04 -2.73
CA ALA A 101 5.68 0.06 -2.71
C ALA A 101 6.89 -0.20 -3.60
N TYR A 102 7.54 -1.35 -3.48
CA TYR A 102 8.84 -1.60 -4.13
C TYR A 102 8.76 -2.35 -5.45
N VAL A 103 7.77 -3.26 -5.62
CA VAL A 103 7.63 -4.06 -6.83
C VAL A 103 6.70 -3.40 -7.83
N LEU A 104 5.51 -3.00 -7.38
CA LEU A 104 4.51 -2.36 -8.26
C LEU A 104 4.51 -0.82 -8.17
N GLY A 105 5.18 -0.27 -7.16
CA GLY A 105 5.19 1.17 -6.89
C GLY A 105 6.30 1.94 -7.60
N LEU A 106 6.37 3.24 -7.30
CA LEU A 106 7.27 4.21 -7.92
C LEU A 106 8.14 4.87 -6.83
N PRO A 107 9.39 5.28 -7.13
CA PRO A 107 10.12 6.19 -6.24
C PRO A 107 9.43 7.55 -6.20
N ALA A 108 9.38 8.18 -5.02
CA ALA A 108 8.89 9.55 -4.88
C ALA A 108 9.92 10.58 -5.38
N GLU A 109 11.20 10.26 -5.24
CA GLU A 109 12.28 11.10 -5.73
C GLU A 109 12.17 11.35 -7.24
N GLY A 110 12.06 12.63 -7.61
CA GLY A 110 11.90 13.04 -9.01
C GLY A 110 10.55 12.69 -9.63
N THR A 111 9.57 12.22 -8.85
CA THR A 111 8.19 12.02 -9.29
C THR A 111 7.37 13.28 -9.00
N THR A 112 6.66 13.77 -10.02
CA THR A 112 5.85 15.00 -9.94
C THR A 112 4.41 14.73 -10.34
N ILE A 113 3.45 15.47 -9.78
CA ILE A 113 2.04 15.40 -10.19
C ILE A 113 1.86 16.37 -11.37
N ILE A 114 1.68 15.85 -12.59
CA ILE A 114 1.50 16.65 -13.82
C ILE A 114 0.04 16.90 -14.17
N PHE A 115 -0.87 16.17 -13.51
CA PHE A 115 -2.31 16.36 -13.64
C PHE A 115 -2.96 16.01 -12.30
N ARG A 116 -3.83 16.89 -11.82
CA ARG A 116 -4.66 16.70 -10.63
C ARG A 116 -6.00 17.39 -10.89
N GLN A 117 -7.09 16.64 -10.85
CA GLN A 117 -8.42 17.20 -11.07
C GLN A 117 -9.49 16.37 -10.38
N GLY A 118 -10.46 17.04 -9.74
CA GLY A 118 -11.57 16.41 -9.06
C GLY A 118 -11.78 16.98 -7.66
N ASP A 119 -12.75 16.39 -6.96
CA ASP A 119 -13.09 16.80 -5.61
C ASP A 119 -12.16 16.14 -4.59
N GLU A 120 -11.75 16.92 -3.59
CA GLU A 120 -11.01 16.42 -2.44
C GLU A 120 -11.98 16.05 -1.30
N TYR A 121 -11.46 15.80 -0.10
CA TYR A 121 -12.25 15.44 1.07
C TYR A 121 -13.47 16.38 1.24
N PRO A 122 -14.66 15.87 1.62
CA PRO A 122 -14.99 14.47 1.94
C PRO A 122 -15.44 13.61 0.74
N ASN A 123 -15.66 14.23 -0.43
CA ASN A 123 -16.26 13.57 -1.60
C ASN A 123 -15.22 13.17 -2.65
N PHE A 124 -14.14 12.51 -2.22
CA PHE A 124 -13.02 12.17 -3.09
C PHE A 124 -13.47 11.59 -4.45
N ARG A 125 -13.17 12.33 -5.51
CA ARG A 125 -13.28 11.93 -6.92
C ARG A 125 -12.08 12.47 -7.67
N LEU A 126 -10.91 12.19 -7.11
CA LEU A 126 -9.65 12.83 -7.49
C LEU A 126 -8.90 11.95 -8.48
N TRP A 127 -8.70 12.49 -9.69
CA TRP A 127 -7.83 11.91 -10.70
C TRP A 127 -6.45 12.56 -10.63
N THR A 128 -5.41 11.75 -10.72
CA THR A 128 -4.02 12.21 -10.78
C THR A 128 -3.24 11.52 -11.90
N VAL A 129 -2.24 12.22 -12.43
CA VAL A 129 -1.16 11.59 -13.21
C VAL A 129 0.17 12.02 -12.62
N LEU A 130 0.96 11.02 -12.21
CA LEU A 130 2.33 11.15 -11.76
C LEU A 130 3.26 11.01 -12.96
N GLN A 131 4.34 11.79 -13.01
CA GLN A 131 5.43 11.63 -13.97
C GLN A 131 6.73 11.45 -13.20
N THR A 132 7.39 10.32 -13.42
CA THR A 132 8.71 10.00 -12.86
C THR A 132 9.82 10.81 -13.54
N LYS A 133 11.02 10.83 -12.94
CA LYS A 133 12.22 11.48 -13.50
C LYS A 133 12.55 11.01 -14.93
N SER A 134 12.25 9.76 -15.28
CA SER A 134 12.47 9.19 -16.61
C SER A 134 11.37 9.54 -17.63
N GLY A 135 10.37 10.33 -17.24
CA GLY A 135 9.24 10.71 -18.09
C GLY A 135 8.10 9.68 -18.13
N ARG A 136 8.23 8.52 -17.48
CA ARG A 136 7.13 7.54 -17.37
C ARG A 136 5.98 8.10 -16.54
N ARG A 137 4.75 7.84 -16.97
CA ARG A 137 3.53 8.39 -16.38
C ARG A 137 2.62 7.32 -15.81
N TYR A 138 2.03 7.59 -14.66
CA TYR A 138 1.21 6.67 -13.89
C TYR A 138 -0.06 7.37 -13.44
N PHE A 139 -1.22 6.78 -13.72
CA PHE A 139 -2.49 7.34 -13.26
C PHE A 139 -2.78 6.96 -11.80
N GLY A 140 -3.58 7.78 -11.14
CA GLY A 140 -4.20 7.46 -9.85
C GLY A 140 -5.64 7.96 -9.83
N TYR A 141 -6.48 7.24 -9.11
CA TYR A 141 -7.84 7.66 -8.82
C TYR A 141 -8.19 7.32 -7.37
N ARG A 142 -8.68 8.32 -6.65
CA ARG A 142 -9.31 8.15 -5.33
C ARG A 142 -10.78 8.49 -5.45
N GLY A 143 -11.63 7.49 -5.29
CA GLY A 143 -13.09 7.58 -5.26
C GLY A 143 -13.65 7.71 -3.84
N LYS A 144 -14.97 7.69 -3.76
CA LYS A 144 -15.71 7.69 -2.48
C LYS A 144 -15.41 6.40 -1.70
N ASN A 145 -15.58 6.46 -0.38
CA ASN A 145 -15.35 5.34 0.54
C ASN A 145 -13.92 4.74 0.46
N ASP A 146 -12.93 5.59 0.17
CA ASP A 146 -11.52 5.19 0.01
C ASP A 146 -11.32 4.11 -1.06
N GLN A 147 -12.17 4.09 -2.09
CA GLN A 147 -11.91 3.32 -3.30
C GLN A 147 -10.68 3.89 -4.01
N TRP A 148 -9.69 3.05 -4.23
CA TRP A 148 -8.48 3.46 -4.93
C TRP A 148 -8.25 2.59 -6.14
N PHE A 149 -7.90 3.24 -7.25
CA PHE A 149 -7.39 2.60 -8.46
C PHE A 149 -6.12 3.31 -8.91
N GLY A 150 -5.14 2.55 -9.38
CA GLY A 150 -3.86 3.07 -9.85
C GLY A 150 -2.90 3.41 -8.71
N TRP A 151 -2.01 4.36 -8.96
CA TRP A 151 -0.91 4.71 -8.06
C TRP A 151 -1.30 5.88 -7.16
N ASN A 152 -0.99 5.74 -5.87
CA ASN A 152 -1.26 6.78 -4.88
C ASN A 152 -0.36 7.99 -5.13
N TYR A 153 -0.95 9.18 -5.27
CA TYR A 153 -0.19 10.42 -5.42
C TYR A 153 0.54 10.83 -4.13
N MET A 154 0.11 10.33 -2.97
CA MET A 154 0.83 10.50 -1.72
C MET A 154 1.95 9.45 -1.63
N ALA A 155 3.16 9.90 -1.31
CA ALA A 155 4.27 9.02 -1.05
C ALA A 155 4.33 8.62 0.44
N TYR A 156 4.61 7.35 0.71
CA TYR A 156 4.85 6.82 2.05
C TYR A 156 6.26 6.25 2.09
N ALA A 157 7.08 6.73 3.03
CA ALA A 157 8.51 6.40 3.11
C ALA A 157 9.24 6.46 1.75
N GLY A 158 9.03 7.55 1.01
CA GLY A 158 9.68 7.79 -0.29
C GLY A 158 9.16 6.96 -1.47
N ARG A 159 7.99 6.29 -1.34
CA ARG A 159 7.40 5.46 -2.40
C ARG A 159 5.94 5.83 -2.69
N HIS A 160 5.57 5.88 -3.96
CA HIS A 160 4.18 5.89 -4.41
C HIS A 160 3.72 4.45 -4.61
N LEU A 161 2.73 4.01 -3.83
CA LEU A 161 2.24 2.63 -3.87
C LEU A 161 1.18 2.47 -4.95
N LEU A 162 1.15 1.30 -5.60
CA LEU A 162 -0.06 0.85 -6.24
C LEU A 162 -1.14 0.64 -5.17
N LYS A 163 -2.34 1.18 -5.40
CA LYS A 163 -3.50 0.96 -4.54
C LYS A 163 -4.57 0.25 -5.33
N SER A 164 -4.84 -0.98 -4.88
CA SER A 164 -5.95 -1.79 -5.35
C SER A 164 -6.30 -2.75 -4.23
N LYS A 165 -7.48 -2.61 -3.64
CA LYS A 165 -8.03 -3.59 -2.70
C LYS A 165 -9.00 -4.49 -3.46
N PRO A 166 -9.04 -5.81 -3.18
CA PRO A 166 -10.15 -6.63 -3.64
C PRO A 166 -11.45 -6.03 -3.07
N ILE A 167 -12.45 -5.87 -3.94
CA ILE A 167 -13.77 -5.33 -3.59
C ILE A 167 -14.59 -6.43 -2.94
#